data_AF-A0A0N0T6X2-F1
#
_entry.id   AF-A0A0N0T6X2-F1
#
_cell.length_a   1.000
_cell.length_b   1.000
_cell.length_c   1.000
_cell.angle_alpha   90.00
_cell.angle_beta   90.00
_cell.angle_gamma   90.00
#
_symmetry.space_group_name_H-M   'P 1'
#
loop_
_entity.id
_entity.type
_entity.pdbx_description
1 polymer ?
#
loop_
_entity_poly.entity_id
_entity_poly.type
_entity_poly.pdbx_seq_one_letter_code
_entity_poly.pdbx_strand_id
1 'polypeptide(L)'
;MDRLELQDHLIRLVTSRLLDPLEILLPTADLDELHDQVHADAGTWAQQLLTGSDRQARHLVIRLLTVLHPGDTPFDPPDDWWATPLGRVAARRAGHPSRQHVSFAVAGAMLGITRQGVHDLVNRNKLQRHPDGGVTVESIQIRLAQRRDT
;
A
#
# COMPACT_ATOMS: atom_id res chain seq x y z
N MET A 1 2.21 12.74 4.11
CA MET A 1 1.14 11.85 4.62
C MET A 1 1.28 11.82 6.11
N ASP A 2 0.20 12.14 6.81
CA ASP A 2 0.19 12.21 8.26
C ASP A 2 0.06 10.81 8.90
N ARG A 3 0.54 10.64 10.14
CA ARG A 3 0.43 9.38 10.90
C ARG A 3 -1.02 9.08 11.25
N LEU A 4 -1.80 10.08 11.67
CA LEU A 4 -3.20 9.89 12.05
C LEU A 4 -4.03 9.51 10.83
N GLU A 5 -3.80 10.16 9.68
CA GLU A 5 -4.43 9.81 8.40
C GLU A 5 -4.24 8.32 8.04
N LEU A 6 -3.01 7.79 8.22
CA LEU A 6 -2.73 6.37 7.98
C LEU A 6 -3.37 5.47 9.04
N GLN A 7 -3.30 5.85 10.32
CA GLN A 7 -3.91 5.10 11.42
C GLN A 7 -5.41 4.94 11.23
N ASP A 8 -6.13 6.04 10.97
CA ASP A 8 -7.58 6.02 10.74
C ASP A 8 -7.94 5.16 9.53
N HIS A 9 -7.12 5.21 8.47
CA HIS A 9 -7.32 4.35 7.32
C HIS A 9 -7.10 2.86 7.62
N LEU A 10 -6.10 2.52 8.45
CA LEU A 10 -5.86 1.13 8.89
C LEU A 10 -7.00 0.62 9.77
N ILE A 11 -7.48 1.42 10.72
CA ILE A 11 -8.64 1.08 11.55
C ILE A 11 -9.83 0.75 10.65
N ARG A 12 -10.21 1.66 9.74
CA ARG A 12 -11.34 1.42 8.82
C ARG A 12 -11.19 0.15 8.01
N LEU A 13 -10.00 -0.13 7.48
CA LEU A 13 -9.76 -1.32 6.66
C LEU A 13 -9.84 -2.61 7.48
N VAL A 14 -9.24 -2.63 8.67
CA VAL A 14 -9.23 -3.80 9.55
C VAL A 14 -10.62 -4.08 10.08
N THR A 15 -11.33 -3.06 10.55
CA THR A 15 -12.72 -3.17 10.99
C THR A 15 -13.60 -3.72 9.87
N SER A 16 -13.67 -3.03 8.73
CA SER A 16 -14.58 -3.43 7.64
C SER A 16 -14.30 -4.78 6.98
N ARG A 17 -13.05 -5.26 7.03
CA ARG A 17 -12.67 -6.51 6.35
C ARG A 17 -12.45 -7.70 7.26
N LEU A 18 -12.23 -7.48 8.55
CA LEU A 18 -11.98 -8.56 9.50
C LEU A 18 -13.01 -8.56 10.63
N LEU A 19 -13.31 -7.40 11.23
CA LEU A 19 -14.20 -7.35 12.40
C LEU A 19 -15.68 -7.39 12.02
N ASP A 20 -16.14 -6.56 11.08
CA ASP A 20 -17.54 -6.57 10.64
C ASP A 20 -17.97 -7.97 10.13
N PRO A 21 -17.16 -8.71 9.35
CA PRO A 21 -17.49 -10.09 8.98
C PRO A 21 -17.57 -11.04 10.19
N LEU A 22 -16.76 -10.85 11.23
CA LEU A 22 -16.84 -11.65 12.45
C LEU A 22 -18.12 -11.34 13.23
N GLU A 23 -18.53 -10.08 13.32
CA GLU A 23 -19.81 -9.69 13.93
C GLU A 23 -21.00 -10.35 13.20
N ILE A 24 -20.94 -10.40 11.86
CA ILE A 24 -21.97 -11.07 11.04
C ILE A 24 -22.01 -12.58 11.32
N LEU A 25 -20.84 -13.24 11.38
CA LEU A 25 -20.75 -14.69 11.56
C LEU A 25 -20.99 -15.13 13.01
N LEU A 26 -20.66 -14.29 13.97
CA LEU A 26 -20.68 -14.56 15.41
C LEU A 26 -21.50 -13.48 16.15
N PRO A 27 -22.82 -13.38 15.90
CA PRO A 27 -23.64 -12.26 16.39
C PRO A 27 -23.81 -12.19 17.91
N THR A 28 -23.38 -13.23 18.64
CA THR A 28 -23.39 -13.27 20.11
C THR A 28 -22.00 -13.13 20.72
N ALA A 29 -20.94 -13.04 19.90
CA ALA A 29 -19.59 -12.81 20.39
C ALA A 29 -19.43 -11.34 20.76
N ASP A 30 -18.82 -11.10 21.91
CA ASP A 30 -18.35 -9.77 22.30
C ASP A 30 -16.98 -9.54 21.66
N LEU A 31 -16.92 -8.55 20.76
CA LEU A 31 -15.70 -8.20 20.00
C LEU A 31 -15.14 -6.84 20.42
N ASP A 32 -15.65 -6.22 21.49
CA ASP A 32 -15.26 -4.87 21.90
C ASP A 32 -13.76 -4.79 22.22
N GLU A 33 -13.23 -5.79 22.94
CA GLU A 33 -11.79 -5.87 23.23
C GLU A 33 -10.92 -5.96 21.97
N LEU A 34 -11.43 -6.60 20.91
CA LEU A 34 -10.71 -6.74 19.65
C LEU A 34 -10.73 -5.43 18.85
N HIS A 35 -11.84 -4.69 18.87
CA HIS A 35 -11.91 -3.34 18.31
C HIS A 35 -10.92 -2.41 19.02
N ASP A 36 -10.93 -2.39 20.36
CA ASP A 36 -10.01 -1.57 21.16
C ASP A 36 -8.54 -1.90 20.86
N GLN A 37 -8.22 -3.19 20.72
CA GLN A 37 -6.87 -3.63 20.36
C GLN A 37 -6.47 -3.16 18.96
N VAL A 38 -7.37 -3.22 17.97
CA VAL A 38 -7.10 -2.69 16.61
C VAL A 38 -6.85 -1.19 16.63
N HIS A 39 -7.62 -0.43 17.42
CA HIS A 39 -7.41 1.01 17.58
C HIS A 39 -6.02 1.33 18.16
N ALA A 40 -5.58 0.58 19.18
CA ALA A 40 -4.26 0.73 19.78
C ALA A 40 -3.13 0.32 18.81
N ASP A 41 -3.26 -0.82 18.15
CA ASP A 41 -2.23 -1.38 17.27
C ASP A 41 -2.08 -0.60 15.96
N ALA A 42 -3.17 -0.04 15.43
CA ALA A 42 -3.12 0.75 14.20
C ALA A 42 -2.16 1.96 14.31
N GLY A 43 -2.07 2.59 15.49
CA GLY A 43 -1.11 3.65 15.75
C GLY A 43 0.34 3.14 15.66
N THR A 44 0.61 1.98 16.26
CA THR A 44 1.93 1.32 16.20
C THR A 44 2.29 0.91 14.77
N TRP A 45 1.36 0.31 14.03
CA TRP A 45 1.57 -0.06 12.63
C TRP A 45 1.83 1.17 11.75
N ALA A 46 1.05 2.24 11.91
CA ALA A 46 1.24 3.48 11.16
C ALA A 46 2.64 4.07 11.40
N GLN A 47 3.09 4.09 12.66
CA GLN A 47 4.46 4.50 12.99
C GLN A 47 5.50 3.61 12.32
N GLN A 48 5.41 2.28 12.45
CA GLN A 48 6.34 1.33 11.83
C GLN A 48 6.40 1.49 10.30
N LEU A 49 5.26 1.71 9.64
CA LEU A 49 5.18 1.92 8.20
C LEU A 49 5.85 3.23 7.73
N LEU A 50 5.72 4.29 8.53
CA LEU A 50 6.23 5.63 8.20
C LEU A 50 7.70 5.81 8.54
N THR A 51 8.13 5.36 9.70
CA THR A 51 9.45 5.65 10.27
C THR A 51 10.30 4.40 10.51
N GLY A 52 9.73 3.20 10.45
CA GLY A 52 10.48 1.96 10.59
C GLY A 52 11.48 1.73 9.45
N SER A 53 12.39 0.78 9.68
CA SER A 53 13.35 0.33 8.67
C SER A 53 12.64 -0.22 7.42
N ASP A 54 13.29 -0.19 6.27
CA ASP A 54 12.69 -0.68 5.03
C ASP A 54 12.27 -2.14 5.13
N ARG A 55 13.09 -2.99 5.77
CA ARG A 55 12.77 -4.40 5.98
C ARG A 55 11.50 -4.57 6.83
N GLN A 56 11.42 -3.87 7.96
CA GLN A 56 10.27 -3.95 8.87
C GLN A 56 9.01 -3.43 8.19
N ALA A 57 9.08 -2.24 7.58
CA ALA A 57 7.94 -1.63 6.91
C ALA A 57 7.46 -2.48 5.72
N ARG A 58 8.37 -3.04 4.92
CA ARG A 58 8.02 -3.95 3.81
C ARG A 58 7.30 -5.20 4.31
N HIS A 59 7.82 -5.84 5.36
CA HIS A 59 7.20 -7.04 5.92
C HIS A 59 5.80 -6.74 6.47
N LEU A 60 5.64 -5.62 7.18
CA LEU A 60 4.34 -5.19 7.70
C LEU A 60 3.34 -4.88 6.58
N VAL A 61 3.75 -4.20 5.50
CA VAL A 61 2.90 -3.99 4.32
C VAL A 61 2.43 -5.33 3.77
N ILE A 62 3.35 -6.27 3.51
CA ILE A 62 3.00 -7.58 2.93
C ILE A 62 2.00 -8.29 3.83
N ARG A 63 2.26 -8.34 5.15
CA ARG A 63 1.34 -8.96 6.12
C ARG A 63 -0.05 -8.34 6.07
N LEU A 64 -0.15 -7.01 6.09
CA LEU A 64 -1.44 -6.30 6.02
C LEU A 64 -2.16 -6.60 4.72
N LEU A 65 -1.48 -6.57 3.57
CA LEU A 65 -2.10 -6.87 2.29
C LEU A 65 -2.59 -8.32 2.20
N THR A 66 -1.80 -9.29 2.65
CA THR A 66 -2.20 -10.71 2.66
C THR A 66 -3.46 -10.94 3.49
N VAL A 67 -3.56 -10.30 4.66
CA VAL A 67 -4.71 -10.50 5.56
C VAL A 67 -5.94 -9.71 5.11
N LEU A 68 -5.76 -8.47 4.65
CA LEU A 68 -6.88 -7.57 4.29
C LEU A 68 -7.39 -7.77 2.87
N HIS A 69 -6.70 -8.54 2.04
CA HIS A 69 -7.09 -8.85 0.67
C HIS A 69 -6.91 -10.34 0.40
N PRO A 70 -7.66 -11.21 1.09
CA PRO A 70 -7.58 -12.64 0.87
C PRO A 70 -8.10 -12.97 -0.54
N GLY A 71 -7.44 -13.91 -1.20
CA GLY A 71 -7.85 -14.39 -2.52
C GLY A 71 -6.81 -15.35 -3.10
N ASP A 72 -7.25 -16.21 -4.02
CA ASP A 72 -6.39 -17.21 -4.68
C ASP A 72 -5.61 -16.63 -5.87
N THR A 73 -5.91 -15.40 -6.25
CA THR A 73 -5.23 -14.68 -7.32
C THR A 73 -4.21 -13.69 -6.75
N PRO A 74 -3.12 -13.39 -7.48
CA PRO A 74 -2.20 -12.33 -7.07
C PRO A 74 -2.95 -11.02 -6.83
N PHE A 75 -2.55 -10.29 -5.78
CA PHE A 75 -3.11 -8.98 -5.48
C PHE A 75 -2.93 -8.03 -6.67
N ASP A 76 -4.06 -7.53 -7.21
CA ASP A 76 -4.13 -6.63 -8.36
C ASP A 76 -5.17 -5.54 -8.07
N PRO A 77 -4.78 -4.49 -7.31
CA PRO A 77 -5.72 -3.47 -6.89
C PRO A 77 -6.07 -2.51 -8.04
N PRO A 78 -7.26 -1.88 -8.01
CA PRO A 78 -7.60 -0.82 -8.97
C PRO A 78 -6.69 0.41 -8.82
N ASP A 79 -6.63 1.24 -9.86
CA ASP A 79 -5.71 2.39 -9.91
C ASP A 79 -5.93 3.39 -8.75
N ASP A 80 -7.18 3.62 -8.34
CA ASP A 80 -7.54 4.53 -7.25
C ASP A 80 -7.05 4.05 -5.87
N TRP A 81 -6.86 2.74 -5.69
CA TRP A 81 -6.32 2.18 -4.46
C TRP A 81 -4.93 2.73 -4.13
N TRP A 82 -4.10 3.00 -5.15
CA TRP A 82 -2.76 3.55 -4.96
C TRP A 82 -2.76 4.95 -4.36
N ALA A 83 -3.88 5.69 -4.50
CA ALA A 83 -4.05 6.99 -3.87
C ALA A 83 -4.41 6.90 -2.39
N THR A 84 -4.83 5.74 -1.87
CA THR A 84 -5.16 5.56 -0.45
C THR A 84 -3.92 5.68 0.45
N PRO A 85 -4.06 6.01 1.75
CA PRO A 85 -2.92 6.06 2.66
C PRO A 85 -2.10 4.77 2.70
N LEU A 86 -2.75 3.60 2.72
CA LEU A 86 -2.07 2.31 2.69
C LEU A 86 -1.43 2.06 1.32
N GLY A 87 -2.12 2.38 0.22
CA GLY A 87 -1.60 2.22 -1.14
C GLY A 87 -0.32 3.01 -1.40
N ARG A 88 -0.27 4.28 -0.95
CA ARG A 88 0.94 5.12 -1.07
C ARG A 88 2.10 4.56 -0.26
N VAL A 89 1.84 4.04 0.94
CA VAL A 89 2.88 3.38 1.75
C VAL A 89 3.35 2.08 1.10
N ALA A 90 2.43 1.28 0.57
CA ALA A 90 2.74 0.04 -0.11
C ALA A 90 3.61 0.28 -1.35
N ALA A 91 3.21 1.22 -2.22
CA ALA A 91 3.97 1.62 -3.39
C ALA A 91 5.40 2.02 -3.03
N ARG A 92 5.59 2.76 -1.93
CA ARG A 92 6.91 3.16 -1.45
C ARG A 92 7.71 2.01 -0.86
N ARG A 93 7.16 1.28 0.11
CA ARG A 93 7.89 0.32 0.96
C ARG A 93 8.04 -1.06 0.33
N ALA A 94 7.06 -1.50 -0.45
CA ALA A 94 7.01 -2.84 -1.03
C ALA A 94 6.90 -2.84 -2.57
N GLY A 95 6.53 -1.72 -3.18
CA GLY A 95 6.23 -1.66 -4.61
C GLY A 95 4.91 -2.37 -4.93
N HIS A 96 4.76 -2.86 -6.16
CA HIS A 96 3.68 -3.78 -6.50
C HIS A 96 4.02 -5.16 -5.94
N PRO A 97 3.22 -5.75 -5.03
CA PRO A 97 3.62 -6.94 -4.29
C PRO A 97 3.70 -8.21 -5.14
N SER A 98 2.98 -8.23 -6.27
CA SER A 98 2.84 -9.39 -7.16
C SER A 98 3.49 -9.23 -8.54
N ARG A 99 4.10 -8.08 -8.85
CA ARG A 99 4.63 -7.79 -10.20
C ARG A 99 6.01 -7.14 -10.12
N GLN A 100 6.88 -7.47 -11.08
CA GLN A 100 8.20 -6.83 -11.22
C GLN A 100 8.16 -5.57 -12.09
N HIS A 101 7.17 -5.47 -12.99
CA HIS A 101 6.90 -4.29 -13.80
C HIS A 101 5.40 -4.05 -13.89
N VAL A 102 5.01 -2.82 -14.19
CA VAL A 102 3.61 -2.40 -14.29
C VAL A 102 3.39 -1.55 -15.54
N SER A 103 2.14 -1.45 -15.99
CA SER A 103 1.78 -0.56 -17.09
C SER A 103 2.07 0.91 -16.74
N PHE A 104 2.14 1.78 -17.75
CA PHE A 104 2.31 3.22 -17.53
C PHE A 104 1.15 3.85 -16.72
N ALA A 105 -0.06 3.28 -16.84
CA ALA A 105 -1.22 3.75 -16.08
C ALA A 105 -1.06 3.43 -14.59
N VAL A 106 -0.77 2.17 -14.26
CA VAL A 106 -0.53 1.72 -12.88
C VAL A 106 0.68 2.43 -12.27
N ALA A 107 1.77 2.62 -13.05
CA ALA A 107 2.91 3.41 -12.60
C ALA A 107 2.52 4.86 -12.25
N GLY A 108 1.63 5.46 -13.05
CA GLY A 108 1.10 6.80 -12.81
C GLY A 108 0.31 6.86 -11.51
N ALA A 109 -0.58 5.89 -11.31
CA ALA A 109 -1.35 5.74 -10.08
C ALA A 109 -0.46 5.57 -8.83
N MET A 110 0.52 4.65 -8.88
CA MET A 110 1.51 4.45 -7.80
C MET A 110 2.31 5.71 -7.47
N LEU A 111 2.63 6.52 -8.48
CA LEU A 111 3.41 7.76 -8.34
C LEU A 111 2.55 8.99 -8.02
N GLY A 112 1.22 8.89 -8.08
CA GLY A 112 0.31 10.02 -7.99
C GLY A 112 0.48 11.04 -9.11
N ILE A 113 0.77 10.59 -10.34
CA ILE A 113 0.94 11.43 -11.53
C ILE A 113 0.18 10.86 -12.73
N THR A 114 0.05 11.64 -13.80
CA THR A 114 -0.59 11.18 -15.03
C THR A 114 0.26 10.15 -15.76
N ARG A 115 -0.39 9.31 -16.59
CA ARG A 115 0.29 8.40 -17.52
C ARG A 115 1.31 9.14 -18.40
N GLN A 116 0.98 10.34 -18.87
CA GLN A 116 1.89 11.17 -19.64
C GLN A 116 3.13 11.57 -18.82
N GLY A 117 2.95 11.94 -17.55
CA GLY A 117 4.07 12.21 -16.65
C GLY A 117 5.01 11.01 -16.49
N VAL A 118 4.50 9.78 -16.50
CA VAL A 118 5.33 8.56 -16.49
C VAL A 118 6.12 8.44 -17.80
N HIS A 119 5.49 8.65 -18.95
CA HIS A 119 6.19 8.66 -20.24
C HIS A 119 7.34 9.66 -20.25
N ASP A 120 7.10 10.88 -19.77
CA ASP A 120 8.12 11.93 -19.69
C ASP A 120 9.28 11.51 -18.78
N LEU A 121 9.01 10.84 -17.66
CA LEU A 121 10.04 10.33 -16.75
C LEU A 121 10.87 9.21 -17.38
N VAL A 122 10.26 8.31 -18.14
CA VAL A 122 10.99 7.27 -18.87
C VAL A 122 11.88 7.89 -19.94
N ASN A 123 11.35 8.83 -20.73
CA ASN A 123 12.13 9.53 -21.78
C ASN A 123 13.31 10.32 -21.21
N ARG A 124 13.22 10.77 -19.95
CA ARG A 124 14.30 11.47 -19.23
C ARG A 124 15.20 10.53 -18.43
N ASN A 125 15.08 9.21 -18.61
CA ASN A 125 15.82 8.18 -17.87
C ASN A 125 15.67 8.30 -16.33
N LYS A 126 14.51 8.77 -15.86
CA LYS A 126 14.15 8.87 -14.43
C LYS A 126 13.28 7.71 -13.93
N LEU A 127 12.79 6.90 -14.85
CA LEU A 127 12.14 5.61 -14.60
C LEU A 127 12.69 4.61 -15.62
N GLN A 128 12.79 3.33 -15.23
CA GLN A 128 13.35 2.30 -16.09
C GLN A 128 12.24 1.55 -16.81
N ARG A 129 12.35 1.46 -18.14
CA ARG A 129 11.43 0.66 -18.95
C ARG A 129 11.75 -0.83 -18.79
N HIS A 130 10.74 -1.65 -18.60
CA HIS A 130 10.90 -3.11 -18.59
C HIS A 130 10.89 -3.66 -20.04
N PRO A 131 11.68 -4.71 -20.37
CA PRO A 131 11.69 -5.31 -21.72
C PRO A 131 10.30 -5.74 -22.21
N ASP A 132 9.48 -6.29 -21.31
CA ASP A 132 8.11 -6.72 -21.62
C ASP A 132 7.07 -5.57 -21.65
N GLY A 133 7.55 -4.33 -21.61
CA GLY A 133 6.73 -3.13 -21.62
C GLY A 133 6.39 -2.58 -20.23
N GLY A 134 5.96 -1.31 -20.20
CA GLY A 134 5.72 -0.60 -18.95
C GLY A 134 7.01 -0.19 -18.24
N VAL A 135 6.96 -0.13 -16.91
CA VAL A 135 8.03 0.41 -16.05
C VAL A 135 8.33 -0.56 -14.91
N THR A 136 9.61 -0.69 -14.54
CA THR A 136 10.00 -1.56 -13.41
C THR A 136 9.50 -0.99 -12.09
N VAL A 137 8.99 -1.86 -11.22
CA VAL A 137 8.52 -1.50 -9.88
C VAL A 137 9.66 -0.93 -9.03
N GLU A 138 10.87 -1.48 -9.17
CA GLU A 138 12.06 -0.99 -8.49
C GLU A 138 12.34 0.49 -8.81
N SER A 139 12.29 0.90 -10.07
CA SER A 139 12.54 2.30 -10.44
C SER A 139 11.47 3.26 -9.90
N ILE A 140 10.22 2.80 -9.79
CA ILE A 140 9.13 3.53 -9.13
C ILE A 140 9.45 3.71 -7.64
N GLN A 141 9.86 2.65 -6.94
CA GLN A 141 10.21 2.71 -5.52
C GLN A 141 11.39 3.65 -5.24
N ILE A 142 12.47 3.54 -6.03
CA ILE A 142 13.64 4.43 -5.93
C ILE A 142 13.20 5.90 -6.07
N ARG A 143 12.32 6.18 -7.04
CA ARG A 143 11.82 7.54 -7.26
C ARG A 143 10.93 8.04 -6.12
N LEU A 144 10.09 7.18 -5.55
CA LEU A 144 9.27 7.52 -4.38
C LEU A 144 10.13 7.79 -3.14
N ALA A 145 11.24 7.08 -2.97
CA ALA A 145 12.19 7.34 -1.88
C ALA A 145 12.87 8.71 -2.02
N GLN A 146 13.31 9.09 -3.22
CA GLN A 146 13.97 10.37 -3.49
C GLN A 146 13.08 11.61 -3.21
N ARG A 147 11.76 11.49 -3.38
CA ARG A 147 10.82 12.60 -3.09
C ARG A 147 10.74 12.98 -1.61
N ARG A 148 11.33 12.19 -0.70
CA ARG A 148 11.27 12.44 0.74
C ARG A 148 12.45 13.27 1.25
N ASP A 149 13.51 13.38 0.45
CA ASP A 149 14.74 14.12 0.78
C ASP A 149 14.76 15.54 0.19
N THR A 150 13.62 15.98 -0.36
CA THR A 150 13.36 17.35 -0.87
C THR A 150 12.14 17.92 -0.18
#